data_AF-A0AAD3VYM9-F1
#
_entry.id   AF-A0AAD3VYM9-F1
#
_cell.length_a   1.000
_cell.length_b   1.000
_cell.length_c   1.000
_cell.angle_alpha   90.00
_cell.angle_beta   90.00
_cell.angle_gamma   90.00
#
_symmetry.space_group_name_H-M   'P 1'
#
loop_
_entity.id
_entity.type
_entity.pdbx_description
1 polymer ?
#
loop_
_entity_poly.entity_id
_entity_poly.type
_entity_poly.pdbx_seq_one_letter_code
_entity_poly.pdbx_strand_id
1 'polypeptide(L)' 'MQFEATEAVGTLPYERTAGRCGYRNGNRDRPLHTRVGSLTLAVPQFRKGGFSTELFERYQRSEMAL' A
#
# COMPACT_ATOMS: atom_id res chain seq x y z
N MET A 1 3.55 -1.04 -4.80
CA MET A 1 2.36 -1.23 -3.92
C MET A 1 1.90 -2.68 -3.76
N GLN A 2 1.43 -3.37 -4.80
CA GLN A 2 0.96 -4.77 -4.62
C GLN A 2 2.09 -5.69 -4.14
N PHE A 3 3.28 -5.51 -4.71
CA PHE A 3 4.51 -6.22 -4.36
C PHE A 3 4.95 -5.98 -2.91
N GLU A 4 5.12 -4.70 -2.52
CA GLU A 4 5.43 -4.31 -1.13
C GLU A 4 4.41 -4.87 -0.12
N ALA A 5 3.13 -4.93 -0.50
CA ALA A 5 2.09 -5.48 0.36
C ALA A 5 2.17 -7.01 0.51
N THR A 6 2.61 -7.73 -0.53
CA THR A 6 2.88 -9.18 -0.43
C THR A 6 4.14 -9.46 0.39
N GLU A 7 5.18 -8.64 0.29
CA GLU A 7 6.36 -8.74 1.16
C GLU A 7 6.00 -8.47 2.63
N ALA A 8 5.20 -7.44 2.90
CA ALA A 8 4.76 -7.11 4.27
C ALA A 8 3.93 -8.23 4.93
N VAL A 9 3.19 -9.02 4.15
CA VAL A 9 2.38 -10.15 4.66
C VAL A 9 3.13 -11.48 4.58
N GLY A 10 4.16 -11.57 3.73
CA GLY A 10 4.94 -12.77 3.45
C GLY A 10 4.18 -13.83 2.63
N THR A 11 3.06 -13.48 1.99
CA THR A 11 2.23 -14.43 1.21
C THR A 11 1.55 -13.76 0.04
N LEU A 12 1.32 -14.49 -1.05
CA LEU A 12 0.50 -14.04 -2.16
C LEU A 12 -1.01 -14.00 -1.79
N PRO A 13 -1.82 -13.26 -2.57
CA PRO A 13 -3.27 -13.29 -2.41
C PRO A 13 -3.82 -14.71 -2.49
N TYR A 14 -4.71 -15.08 -1.57
CA TYR A 14 -5.36 -16.38 -1.46
C TYR A 14 -4.45 -17.59 -1.17
N GLU A 15 -3.14 -17.38 -1.04
CA GLU A 15 -2.21 -18.42 -0.65
C GLU A 15 -2.38 -18.81 0.82
N ARG A 16 -2.20 -20.09 1.15
CA ARG A 16 -2.24 -20.61 2.53
C ARG A 16 -0.83 -20.96 2.97
N THR A 17 -0.27 -20.13 3.84
CA THR A 17 1.09 -20.31 4.36
C THR A 17 1.07 -20.18 5.88
N ALA A 18 1.81 -21.04 6.57
CA ALA A 18 1.93 -21.01 8.02
C ALA A 18 2.58 -19.71 8.56
N GLY A 19 3.41 -19.04 7.74
CA GLY A 19 4.09 -17.79 8.07
C GLY A 19 3.30 -16.51 7.78
N ARG A 20 1.99 -16.57 7.52
CA ARG A 20 1.20 -15.38 7.21
C ARG A 20 1.13 -14.42 8.41
N CYS A 21 1.66 -13.21 8.23
CA CYS A 21 1.67 -12.19 9.30
C CYS A 21 0.39 -11.35 9.39
N GLY A 22 -0.50 -11.41 8.39
CA GLY A 22 -1.74 -10.61 8.39
C GLY A 22 -2.67 -10.87 7.22
N TYR A 23 -3.84 -10.22 7.24
CA TYR A 23 -4.84 -10.30 6.17
C TYR A 23 -5.07 -8.94 5.54
N ARG A 24 -5.23 -8.92 4.23
CA ARG A 24 -5.62 -7.74 3.46
C ARG A 24 -7.11 -7.48 3.64
N ASN A 25 -7.50 -6.21 3.70
CA ASN A 25 -8.87 -5.75 3.89
C ASN A 25 -9.28 -4.80 2.75
N GLY A 26 -9.05 -5.23 1.51
CA GLY A 26 -9.29 -4.40 0.33
C GLY A 26 -8.25 -3.30 0.14
N ASN A 27 -8.62 -2.32 -0.67
CA ASN A 27 -7.80 -1.15 -1.00
C ASN A 27 -8.58 0.11 -0.66
N ARG A 28 -7.85 1.16 -0.29
CA ARG A 28 -8.39 2.51 -0.13
C ARG A 28 -7.87 3.40 -1.24
N ASP A 29 -8.79 4.07 -1.91
CA ASP A 29 -8.46 5.09 -2.91
C ASP A 29 -7.91 6.34 -2.22
N ARG A 30 -6.78 6.82 -2.72
CA ARG A 30 -6.09 8.00 -2.21
C ARG A 30 -5.60 8.87 -3.35
N PRO A 31 -6.00 10.16 -3.41
CA PRO A 31 -5.44 11.08 -4.38
C PRO A 31 -4.01 11.50 -4.00
N LEU A 32 -3.10 11.47 -4.96
CA LEU A 32 -1.75 12.02 -4.89
C LEU A 32 -1.62 13.12 -5.95
N HIS A 33 -1.24 14.32 -5.52
CA HIS A 33 -1.00 15.44 -6.43
C HIS A 33 0.43 15.35 -6.96
N THR A 34 0.55 15.15 -8.26
CA THR A 34 1.85 15.15 -8.96
C THR A 34 1.92 16.36 -9.89
N ARG A 35 3.11 16.64 -10.42
CA ARG A 35 3.31 17.77 -11.36
C ARG A 35 2.44 17.68 -12.61
N VAL A 36 2.13 16.45 -13.03
CA VAL A 36 1.35 16.14 -14.23
C VAL A 36 -0.17 16.06 -13.97
N GLY A 37 -0.59 16.21 -12.71
CA GLY A 37 -1.99 16.17 -12.29
C GLY A 37 -2.25 15.29 -11.07
N SER A 38 -3.52 15.10 -10.73
CA SER A 38 -3.93 14.27 -9.60
C SER A 38 -4.08 12.81 -10.02
N LEU A 39 -3.31 11.92 -9.37
CA LEU A 39 -3.36 10.47 -9.56
C LEU A 39 -4.12 9.83 -8.41
N THR A 40 -5.08 8.94 -8.71
CA THR A 40 -5.77 8.14 -7.69
C THR A 40 -5.04 6.82 -7.49
N LEU A 41 -4.50 6.64 -6.29
CA LEU A 41 -3.74 5.45 -5.89
C LEU A 41 -4.62 4.49 -5.08
N ALA A 42 -4.63 3.21 -5.46
CA ALA A 42 -5.27 2.15 -4.69
C ALA A 42 -4.28 1.60 -3.64
N VAL A 43 -4.38 2.10 -2.41
CA VAL A 43 -3.47 1.71 -1.31
C VAL A 43 -4.02 0.48 -0.58
N PRO A 44 -3.28 -0.64 -0.54
CA PRO A 44 -3.69 -1.82 0.22
C PRO A 44 -3.94 -1.52 1.69
N GLN A 45 -5.03 -2.05 2.23
CA GLN A 45 -5.33 -2.02 3.65
C GLN A 45 -5.07 -3.39 4.28
N PHE A 46 -4.56 -3.41 5.50
CA PHE A 46 -4.43 -4.63 6.30
C PHE A 46 -5.39 -4.59 7.47
N ARG A 47 -5.88 -5.76 7.89
CA ARG A 47 -6.76 -5.90 9.06
C ARG A 47 -6.09 -5.55 10.38
N LYS A 48 -4.77 -5.74 10.45
CA LYS A 48 -3.95 -5.42 11.62
C LYS A 48 -2.72 -4.65 11.15
N GLY A 49 -2.46 -3.47 11.73
CA GLY A 49 -1.34 -2.61 11.38
C GLY A 49 -1.63 -1.61 10.26
N GLY A 50 -0.73 -0.64 10.09
CA GLY A 50 -0.74 0.31 8.98
C GLY A 50 0.18 -0.14 7.86
N PHE A 51 -0.25 0.00 6.60
CA PHE A 51 0.65 -0.12 5.46
C PHE A 51 1.32 1.22 5.20
N SER A 52 2.65 1.22 5.13
CA SER A 52 3.45 2.31 4.59
C SER A 52 4.24 1.75 3.42
N THR A 53 4.25 2.50 2.33
CA THR A 53 5.03 2.21 1.13
C THR A 53 6.35 2.96 1.22
N GLU A 54 7.39 2.46 0.56
CA GLU A 54 8.67 3.19 0.45
C GLU A 54 8.60 4.31 -0.60
N LEU A 55 7.71 4.17 -1.59
CA LEU A 55 7.57 5.15 -2.69
C LEU A 55 7.02 6.51 -2.23
N PHE A 56 6.26 6.54 -1.14
CA PHE A 56 5.67 7.76 -0.59
C PHE A 56 5.28 7.55 0.88
N GLU A 57 5.45 8.59 1.68
CA GLU A 57 5.10 8.51 3.10
C GLU A 57 3.58 8.38 3.30
N ARG A 58 3.20 7.78 4.43
CA ARG A 58 1.82 7.45 4.80
C ARG A 58 0.84 8.64 4.75
N TYR A 59 1.35 9.87 4.78
CA TYR A 59 0.55 11.10 4.70
C TYR A 59 0.98 12.10 3.61
N GLN A 60 1.96 11.76 2.78
CA GLN A 60 2.42 12.62 1.68
C GLN A 60 1.33 12.82 0.60
N ARG A 61 0.77 14.03 0.50
CA ARG A 61 -0.33 14.32 -0.47
C ARG A 61 0.15 14.92 -1.78
N SER A 62 1.41 15.31 -1.83
CA SER A 62 2.08 15.88 -2.99
C SER A 62 3.39 15.15 -3.25
N GLU A 63 3.73 14.96 -4.52
CA GLU A 63 5.06 14.57 -4.94
C GLU A 63 6.11 15.46 -4.27
N MET A 64 7.06 14.87 -3.54
CA MET A 64 8.23 15.61 -3.09
C MET A 64 9.14 15.74 -4.30
N ALA A 65 9.27 16.97 -4.79
CA ALA A 65 10.34 17.33 -5.69
C ALA A 65 11.65 17.30 -4.91
N LEU A 66 12.53 16.36 -5.24
CA LEU A 66 13.93 16.38 -4.81
C LEU A 66 14.71 17.39 -5.66
#